data_AF-A0A7U9MWP7-F1
#
_entry.id   AF-A0A7U9MWP7-F1
#
_cell.length_a   1.000
_cell.length_b   1.000
_cell.length_c   1.000
_cell.angle_alpha   90.00
_cell.angle_beta   90.00
_cell.angle_gamma   90.00
#
_symmetry.space_group_name_H-M   'P 1'
#
loop_
_entity.id
_entity.type
_entity.pdbx_description
1 polymer ?
#
loop_
_entity_poly.entity_id
_entity_poly.type
_entity_poly.pdbx_seq_one_letter_code
_entity_poly.pdbx_strand_id
1 'polypeptide(L)'
;MKTVFEHKPDFTFREFAVEKTVTIPARKLEEMLRHPMCNHEAIVENAGVMGVDGDGVYHCLLVTGEGRADGLLVESEGSGSARYASYVPEATALRYPTLSRLNRELAEVVDAIIAEGTSRTTEGNWTVTFFGTGGHDGAVRGGETVPAGDPGGYALQPPGGG
;
A
#
# COMPACT_ATOMS: atom_id res chain seq x y z
N MET A 1 -9.46 -2.76 3.46
CA MET A 1 -8.54 -2.99 4.60
C MET A 1 -9.36 -3.39 5.83
N LYS A 2 -8.76 -4.12 6.77
CA LYS A 2 -9.36 -4.46 8.07
C LYS A 2 -8.57 -3.76 9.18
N THR A 3 -9.14 -3.63 10.37
CA THR A 3 -8.44 -3.11 11.56
C THR A 3 -9.08 -3.67 12.82
N VAL A 4 -8.38 -3.58 13.95
CA VAL A 4 -8.87 -3.99 15.28
C VAL A 4 -9.05 -2.74 16.14
N PHE A 5 -10.22 -2.60 16.74
CA PHE A 5 -10.49 -1.55 17.73
C PHE A 5 -10.52 -2.16 19.12
N GLU A 6 -9.65 -1.67 20.00
CA GLU A 6 -9.70 -1.96 21.42
C GLU A 6 -9.99 -0.66 22.16
N HIS A 7 -10.81 -0.73 23.21
CA HIS A 7 -11.05 0.42 24.08
C HIS A 7 -9.76 0.75 24.83
N LYS A 8 -9.06 1.80 24.38
CA LYS A 8 -7.84 2.32 25.01
C LYS A 8 -8.07 3.74 25.53
N PRO A 9 -7.61 4.08 26.75
CA PRO A 9 -7.74 5.43 27.28
C PRO A 9 -6.81 6.43 26.56
N ASP A 10 -5.62 6.01 26.12
CA ASP A 10 -4.63 6.82 25.40
C ASP A 10 -3.79 5.97 24.42
N PHE A 11 -3.21 6.60 23.39
CA PHE A 11 -2.24 5.98 22.49
C PHE A 11 -0.82 6.23 22.96
N THR A 12 -0.11 5.18 23.39
CA THR A 12 1.33 5.24 23.67
C THR A 12 2.09 4.70 22.47
N PHE A 13 2.77 5.58 21.74
CA PHE A 13 3.63 5.18 20.63
C PHE A 13 4.96 4.62 21.16
N ARG A 14 5.47 3.58 20.49
CA ARG A 14 6.75 2.95 20.77
C ARG A 14 7.53 2.84 19.47
N GLU A 15 8.83 3.09 19.54
CA GLU A 15 9.74 2.79 18.44
C GLU A 15 9.85 1.27 18.28
N PHE A 16 9.96 0.81 17.04
CA PHE A 16 10.10 -0.61 16.74
C PHE A 16 11.04 -0.84 15.55
N ALA A 17 11.67 -2.00 15.56
CA ALA A 17 12.47 -2.52 14.45
C ALA A 17 11.94 -3.88 14.03
N VAL A 18 11.87 -4.14 12.72
CA VAL A 18 11.54 -5.47 12.21
C VAL A 18 12.84 -6.26 12.05
N GLU A 19 13.15 -7.11 13.02
CA GLU A 19 14.37 -7.94 12.98
C GLU A 19 14.26 -9.06 11.95
N LYS A 20 13.06 -9.63 11.82
CA LYS A 20 12.80 -10.72 10.90
C LYS A 20 11.37 -10.71 10.41
N THR A 21 11.17 -11.12 9.16
CA THR A 21 9.85 -11.39 8.60
C THR A 21 9.71 -12.89 8.31
N VAL A 22 8.61 -13.49 8.75
CA VAL A 22 8.30 -14.90 8.50
C VAL A 22 6.95 -15.02 7.82
N THR A 23 6.91 -15.77 6.72
CA THR A 23 5.66 -16.09 6.02
C THR A 23 5.20 -17.47 6.44
N ILE A 24 3.97 -17.56 6.95
CA ILE A 24 3.32 -18.81 7.37
C ILE A 24 2.05 -19.06 6.56
N PRO A 25 1.51 -20.30 6.57
CA PRO A 25 0.21 -20.56 5.95
C PRO A 25 -0.87 -19.61 6.51
N ALA A 26 -1.72 -19.07 5.63
CA ALA A 26 -2.76 -18.08 6.00
C ALA A 26 -3.63 -18.53 7.19
N ARG A 27 -3.95 -19.83 7.27
CA ARG A 27 -4.71 -20.44 8.38
C ARG A 27 -4.01 -20.30 9.74
N LYS A 28 -2.68 -20.42 9.78
CA LYS A 28 -1.89 -20.27 11.02
C LYS A 28 -1.89 -18.79 11.43
N LEU A 29 -1.79 -17.86 10.48
CA LEU A 29 -1.93 -16.44 10.79
C LEU A 29 -3.33 -16.11 11.33
N GLU A 30 -4.40 -16.68 10.77
CA GLU A 30 -5.75 -16.51 11.32
C GLU A 30 -5.88 -17.04 12.75
N GLU A 31 -5.28 -18.18 13.04
CA GLU A 31 -5.25 -18.74 14.39
C GLU A 31 -4.50 -17.82 15.36
N MET A 32 -3.35 -17.27 14.94
CA MET A 32 -2.62 -16.25 15.71
C MET A 32 -3.47 -15.02 16.00
N LEU A 33 -4.24 -14.53 15.02
CA LEU A 33 -5.12 -13.37 15.20
C LEU A 33 -6.30 -13.67 16.13
N ARG A 34 -6.83 -14.89 16.14
CA ARG A 34 -7.92 -15.30 17.05
C ARG A 34 -7.42 -15.60 18.46
N HIS A 35 -6.23 -16.17 18.58
CA HIS A 35 -5.67 -16.67 19.83
C HIS A 35 -4.20 -16.22 20.02
N PRO A 36 -3.93 -14.91 20.14
CA PRO A 36 -2.57 -14.38 20.21
C PRO A 36 -1.78 -14.87 21.43
N MET A 37 -2.48 -15.19 22.53
CA MET A 37 -1.89 -15.67 23.77
C MET A 37 -1.52 -17.17 23.76
N CYS A 38 -1.90 -17.92 22.73
CA CYS A 38 -1.46 -19.31 22.56
C CYS A 38 0.01 -19.38 22.13
N ASN A 39 0.62 -20.55 22.31
CA ASN A 39 1.97 -20.79 21.79
C ASN A 39 1.90 -21.01 20.27
N HIS A 40 2.68 -20.23 19.53
CA HIS A 40 2.78 -20.32 18.08
C HIS A 40 4.21 -20.67 17.67
N GLU A 41 4.38 -21.69 16.83
CA GLU A 41 5.70 -22.17 16.37
C GLU A 41 6.56 -21.02 15.81
N ALA A 42 5.96 -20.15 14.99
CA ALA A 42 6.65 -19.01 14.41
C ALA A 42 7.24 -18.05 15.45
N ILE A 43 6.59 -17.92 16.62
CA ILE A 43 7.09 -17.08 17.72
C ILE A 43 8.17 -17.84 18.48
N VAL A 44 7.92 -19.10 18.84
CA VAL A 44 8.86 -19.94 19.59
C VAL A 44 10.21 -20.05 18.87
N GLU A 45 10.20 -20.31 17.57
CA GLU A 45 11.42 -20.44 16.75
C GLU A 45 12.21 -19.15 16.60
N ASN A 46 11.56 -17.99 16.82
CA ASN A 46 12.16 -16.67 16.60
C ASN A 46 12.20 -15.83 17.89
N ALA A 47 11.93 -16.43 19.07
CA ALA A 47 11.94 -15.72 20.34
C ALA A 47 13.28 -15.04 20.64
N GLY A 48 14.39 -15.62 20.17
CA GLY A 48 15.74 -15.08 20.37
C GLY A 48 16.07 -13.82 19.57
N VAL A 49 15.25 -13.42 18.58
CA VAL A 49 15.44 -12.15 17.84
C VAL A 49 14.49 -11.05 18.31
N MET A 50 13.60 -11.35 19.25
CA MET A 50 12.66 -10.38 19.81
C MET A 50 13.15 -9.87 21.17
N GLY A 51 12.72 -8.67 21.53
CA GLY A 51 13.02 -8.07 22.83
C GLY A 51 12.92 -6.55 22.80
N VAL A 52 13.40 -5.91 23.86
CA VAL A 52 13.51 -4.46 23.96
C VAL A 52 14.96 -4.11 24.26
N ASP A 53 15.55 -3.20 23.48
CA ASP A 53 16.92 -2.75 23.70
C ASP A 53 17.04 -1.72 24.84
N GLY A 54 18.26 -1.26 25.10
CA GLY A 54 18.54 -0.26 26.12
C GLY A 54 17.93 1.13 25.83
N ASP A 55 17.57 1.40 24.58
CA ASP A 55 16.96 2.66 24.13
C ASP A 55 15.43 2.59 24.13
N GLY A 56 14.85 1.43 24.46
CA GLY A 56 13.42 1.20 24.52
C GLY A 56 12.78 0.89 23.17
N VAL A 57 13.57 0.53 22.16
CA VAL A 57 13.10 0.08 20.84
C VAL A 57 12.65 -1.37 20.94
N TYR A 58 11.45 -1.64 20.44
CA TYR A 58 10.91 -3.00 20.37
C TYR A 58 11.46 -3.71 19.12
N HIS A 59 12.26 -4.74 19.34
CA HIS A 59 12.72 -5.65 18.31
C HIS A 59 11.64 -6.69 18.05
N CYS A 60 11.03 -6.63 16.88
CA CYS A 60 9.82 -7.37 16.57
C CYS A 60 10.02 -8.39 15.45
N LEU A 61 9.24 -9.46 15.52
CA LEU A 61 8.99 -10.39 14.43
C LEU A 61 7.75 -9.93 13.65
N LEU A 62 7.90 -9.77 12.33
CA LEU A 62 6.76 -9.57 11.44
C LEU A 62 6.29 -10.92 10.89
N VAL A 63 5.09 -11.34 11.27
CA VAL A 63 4.47 -12.58 10.80
C VAL A 63 3.43 -12.27 9.72
N THR A 64 3.59 -12.84 8.53
CA THR A 64 2.67 -12.67 7.41
C THR A 64 2.07 -14.00 6.95
N GLY A 65 0.92 -13.94 6.29
CA GLY A 65 0.24 -15.10 5.75
C GLY A 65 0.51 -15.25 4.25
N GLU A 66 0.66 -16.47 3.77
CA GLU A 66 0.70 -16.74 2.33
C GLU A 66 -0.53 -16.15 1.62
N GLY A 67 -0.30 -15.34 0.58
CA GLY A 67 -1.37 -14.68 -0.18
C GLY A 67 -2.10 -13.57 0.58
N ARG A 68 -1.62 -13.16 1.76
CA ARG A 68 -2.20 -12.08 2.55
C ARG A 68 -1.31 -10.85 2.53
N ALA A 69 -1.95 -9.68 2.40
CA ALA A 69 -1.26 -8.39 2.49
C ALA A 69 -1.05 -7.95 3.94
N ASP A 70 -1.88 -8.43 4.86
CA ASP A 70 -1.80 -8.11 6.28
C ASP A 70 -0.86 -9.04 7.05
N GLY A 71 -0.49 -8.60 8.25
CA GLY A 71 0.39 -9.33 9.13
C GLY A 71 0.22 -8.93 10.59
N LEU A 72 1.04 -9.55 11.43
CA LEU A 72 1.10 -9.31 12.85
C LEU A 72 2.54 -8.97 13.22
N LEU A 73 2.74 -7.78 13.78
CA LEU A 73 4.00 -7.43 14.42
C LEU A 73 3.96 -7.99 15.84
N VAL A 74 4.98 -8.75 16.24
CA VAL A 74 5.01 -9.48 17.51
C VAL A 74 6.30 -9.19 18.26
N GLU A 75 6.17 -8.95 19.56
CA GLU A 75 7.23 -9.06 20.56
C GLU A 75 6.71 -10.00 21.67
N SER A 76 7.51 -10.98 22.08
CA SER A 76 7.05 -12.08 22.93
C SER A 76 7.60 -12.08 24.36
N GLU A 77 8.49 -11.15 24.70
CA GLU A 77 9.33 -11.16 25.89
C GLU A 77 10.05 -12.50 26.11
N GLY A 78 10.48 -13.14 25.02
CA GLY A 78 11.11 -14.47 25.07
C GLY A 78 10.15 -15.63 25.31
N SER A 79 8.83 -15.40 25.30
CA SER A 79 7.81 -16.45 25.36
C SER A 79 7.42 -16.98 23.96
N GLY A 80 6.59 -18.02 23.94
CA GLY A 80 6.02 -18.58 22.71
C GLY A 80 4.73 -17.92 22.24
N SER A 81 4.24 -16.90 22.95
CA SER A 81 2.97 -16.20 22.65
C SER A 81 3.20 -14.75 22.24
N ALA A 82 2.21 -14.17 21.55
CA ALA A 82 2.28 -12.79 21.08
C ALA A 82 1.86 -11.82 22.20
N ARG A 83 2.68 -11.72 23.25
CA ARG A 83 2.38 -10.92 24.45
C ARG A 83 2.20 -9.44 24.12
N TYR A 84 3.02 -8.91 23.22
CA TYR A 84 2.80 -7.64 22.57
C TYR A 84 2.60 -7.87 21.08
N ALA A 85 1.46 -7.42 20.56
CA ALA A 85 1.14 -7.59 19.17
C ALA A 85 0.47 -6.35 18.60
N SER A 86 0.79 -6.03 17.35
CA SER A 86 0.12 -4.98 16.58
C SER A 86 -0.32 -5.54 15.24
N TYR A 87 -1.60 -5.39 14.93
CA TYR A 87 -2.14 -5.78 13.62
C TYR A 87 -1.66 -4.79 12.56
N VAL A 88 -1.09 -5.31 11.47
CA VAL A 88 -0.55 -4.52 10.38
C VAL A 88 -1.41 -4.77 9.13
N PRO A 89 -2.24 -3.81 8.69
CA PRO A 89 -3.09 -3.98 7.52
C PRO A 89 -2.33 -4.14 6.20
N GLU A 90 -1.10 -3.62 6.12
CA GLU A 90 -0.22 -3.71 4.95
C GLU A 90 1.22 -4.01 5.39
N ALA A 91 1.56 -5.30 5.48
CA ALA A 91 2.85 -5.77 5.96
C ALA A 91 4.00 -5.49 4.97
N THR A 92 3.69 -5.38 3.68
CA THR A 92 4.68 -5.08 2.63
C THR A 92 5.41 -3.77 2.89
N ALA A 93 4.67 -2.77 3.39
CA ALA A 93 5.19 -1.45 3.73
C ALA A 93 6.27 -1.50 4.83
N LEU A 94 6.12 -2.38 5.81
CA LEU A 94 7.10 -2.58 6.89
C LEU A 94 8.29 -3.41 6.43
N ARG A 95 8.07 -4.37 5.53
CA ARG A 95 9.13 -5.21 4.96
C ARG A 95 10.08 -4.42 4.05
N TYR A 96 9.56 -3.41 3.35
CA TYR A 96 10.30 -2.61 2.39
C TYR A 96 10.06 -1.10 2.62
N PRO A 97 10.80 -0.46 3.53
CA PRO A 97 10.62 0.96 3.84
C PRO A 97 10.72 1.88 2.61
N THR A 98 11.54 1.52 1.64
CA THR A 98 11.67 2.25 0.37
C THR A 98 10.38 2.26 -0.45
N LEU A 99 9.61 1.17 -0.45
CA LEU A 99 8.31 1.11 -1.14
C LEU A 99 7.28 2.02 -0.46
N SER A 100 7.30 2.11 0.87
CA SER A 100 6.43 3.02 1.61
C SER A 100 6.68 4.47 1.25
N ARG A 101 7.95 4.85 1.06
CA ARG A 101 8.30 6.19 0.60
C ARG A 101 7.78 6.46 -0.82
N LEU A 102 8.01 5.54 -1.75
CA LEU A 102 7.53 5.67 -3.14
C LEU A 102 6.00 5.74 -3.22
N ASN A 103 5.29 4.95 -2.42
CA ASN A 103 3.83 4.98 -2.36
C ASN A 103 3.31 6.34 -1.90
N ARG A 104 3.96 6.99 -0.93
CA ARG A 104 3.61 8.33 -0.48
C ARG A 104 3.86 9.37 -1.57
N GLU A 105 5.03 9.34 -2.20
CA GLU A 105 5.37 10.26 -3.31
C GLU A 105 4.38 10.09 -4.48
N LEU A 106 4.00 8.86 -4.81
CA LEU A 106 2.99 8.58 -5.84
C LEU A 106 1.61 9.10 -5.45
N ALA A 107 1.19 8.90 -4.20
CA ALA A 107 -0.11 9.39 -3.70
C ALA A 107 -0.19 10.93 -3.78
N GLU A 108 0.88 11.63 -3.38
CA GLU A 108 0.96 13.09 -3.49
C GLU A 108 0.82 13.59 -4.93
N VAL A 109 1.46 12.90 -5.89
CA VAL A 109 1.31 13.23 -7.32
C VAL A 109 -0.11 12.97 -7.82
N VAL A 110 -0.72 11.85 -7.42
CA VAL A 110 -2.12 11.53 -7.79
C VAL A 110 -3.07 12.59 -7.27
N ASP A 111 -2.94 13.00 -6.01
CA ASP A 111 -3.78 14.02 -5.39
C ASP A 111 -3.59 15.38 -6.07
N ALA A 112 -2.36 15.74 -6.45
CA ALA A 112 -2.06 16.95 -7.21
C ALA A 112 -2.72 16.95 -8.60
N ILE A 113 -2.71 15.82 -9.30
CA ILE A 113 -3.37 15.67 -10.61
C ILE A 113 -4.89 15.86 -10.47
N ILE A 114 -5.49 15.27 -9.44
CA ILE A 114 -6.93 15.40 -9.16
C ILE A 114 -7.28 16.85 -8.80
N ALA A 115 -6.48 17.50 -7.96
CA ALA A 115 -6.69 18.89 -7.54
C ALA A 115 -6.57 19.88 -8.71
N GLU A 116 -5.53 19.75 -9.53
CA GLU A 116 -5.35 20.60 -10.71
C GLU A 116 -6.51 20.43 -11.70
N GLY A 117 -6.90 19.18 -11.98
CA GLY A 117 -7.99 18.87 -12.90
C GLY A 117 -9.37 19.35 -12.43
N THR A 118 -9.63 19.34 -11.11
CA THR A 118 -10.90 19.84 -10.54
C THR A 118 -10.96 21.38 -10.46
N SER A 119 -9.82 22.07 -10.43
CA SER A 119 -9.78 23.54 -10.33
C SER A 119 -10.13 24.30 -11.62
N ARG A 120 -10.17 23.59 -12.77
CA ARG A 120 -10.21 24.22 -14.10
C ARG A 120 -11.42 23.91 -15.00
N THR A 121 -12.48 23.23 -14.54
CA THR A 121 -13.63 22.99 -15.44
C THR A 121 -15.01 23.16 -14.81
N THR A 122 -15.86 23.95 -15.49
CA THR A 122 -17.33 23.94 -15.40
C THR A 122 -17.97 22.99 -16.43
N GLU A 123 -17.20 22.37 -17.33
CA GLU A 123 -17.73 21.67 -18.51
C GLU A 123 -17.20 20.23 -18.76
N GLY A 124 -16.46 19.62 -17.83
CA GLY A 124 -16.27 18.16 -17.83
C GLY A 124 -15.40 17.52 -18.93
N ASN A 125 -14.53 18.27 -19.61
CA ASN A 125 -13.54 17.69 -20.55
C ASN A 125 -12.12 17.77 -19.99
N TRP A 126 -11.39 16.64 -20.01
CA TRP A 126 -10.07 16.49 -19.36
C TRP A 126 -9.04 15.97 -20.36
N THR A 127 -7.84 16.56 -20.37
CA THR A 127 -6.67 16.07 -21.12
C THR A 127 -5.48 16.14 -20.19
N VAL A 128 -4.89 15.00 -19.85
CA VAL A 128 -3.65 14.91 -19.07
C VAL A 128 -2.51 14.66 -20.05
N THR A 129 -1.60 15.62 -20.18
CA THR A 129 -0.36 15.45 -20.96
C THR A 129 0.72 14.90 -20.05
N PHE A 130 1.17 13.68 -20.35
CA PHE A 130 2.29 13.07 -19.64
C PHE A 130 3.58 13.39 -20.40
N PHE A 131 4.40 14.30 -19.89
CA PHE A 131 5.72 14.57 -20.49
C PHE A 131 6.73 13.49 -20.07
N GLY A 132 6.50 12.26 -20.55
CA GLY A 132 7.49 11.20 -20.56
C GLY A 132 8.31 11.29 -21.84
N THR A 133 9.64 11.23 -21.74
CA THR A 133 10.56 11.18 -22.89
C THR A 133 10.22 9.98 -23.77
N GLY A 134 9.45 10.20 -24.83
CA GLY A 134 9.04 9.15 -25.77
C GLY A 134 7.64 9.37 -26.35
N GLY A 135 7.50 10.45 -27.13
CA GLY A 135 6.61 10.62 -28.30
C GLY A 135 5.30 9.83 -28.46
N HIS A 136 4.47 9.69 -27.43
CA HIS A 136 3.12 9.12 -27.59
C HIS A 136 2.10 9.96 -26.81
N ASP A 137 1.49 10.95 -27.48
CA ASP A 137 0.37 11.72 -26.94
C ASP A 137 -0.91 10.88 -26.96
N GLY A 138 -1.32 10.37 -25.80
CA GLY A 138 -2.59 9.66 -25.62
C GLY A 138 -3.61 10.52 -24.90
N ALA A 139 -4.66 10.96 -25.60
CA ALA A 139 -5.82 11.61 -24.98
C ALA A 139 -6.82 10.53 -24.51
N VAL A 140 -7.11 10.48 -23.21
CA VAL A 140 -8.15 9.61 -22.65
C VAL A 140 -9.40 10.45 -22.40
N ARG A 141 -10.45 10.23 -23.21
CA ARG A 141 -11.80 10.73 -22.93
C ARG A 141 -12.51 9.77 -21.99
N GLY A 142 -13.22 10.33 -21.01
CA GLY A 142 -14.01 9.55 -20.07
C GLY A 142 -14.97 8.61 -20.80
N GLY A 143 -14.76 7.31 -20.59
CA GLY A 143 -15.79 6.29 -20.80
C GLY A 143 -15.98 5.75 -22.22
N GLU A 144 -15.03 5.78 -23.14
CA GLU A 144 -15.00 4.84 -24.28
C GLU A 144 -13.66 4.94 -25.04
N THR A 145 -12.97 3.82 -25.21
CA THR A 145 -11.81 3.74 -26.12
C THR A 145 -12.33 3.71 -27.56
N VAL A 146 -12.26 4.84 -28.26
CA VAL A 146 -12.53 4.88 -29.70
C VAL A 146 -11.23 4.52 -30.44
N PRO A 147 -11.21 3.49 -31.31
CA PRO A 147 -10.01 3.14 -32.06
C PRO A 147 -9.70 4.23 -33.10
N ALA A 148 -8.42 4.55 -33.26
CA ALA A 148 -7.93 5.56 -34.18
C ALA A 148 -8.24 5.17 -35.64
N GLY A 149 -9.09 5.97 -36.29
CA GLY A 149 -9.33 5.92 -37.73
C GLY A 149 -8.18 6.57 -38.51
N ASP A 150 -7.67 5.78 -39.46
CA ASP A 150 -6.71 6.01 -40.53
C ASP A 150 -6.64 7.46 -41.12
N PRO A 151 -5.45 8.06 -41.32
CA PRO A 151 -5.30 9.40 -41.89
C PRO A 151 -5.19 9.33 -43.42
N GLY A 152 -6.32 9.42 -44.12
CA GLY A 152 -6.36 9.58 -45.58
C GLY A 152 -7.01 10.90 -45.96
N GLY A 153 -6.20 11.93 -46.23
CA GLY A 153 -6.67 13.27 -46.58
C GLY A 153 -7.27 13.38 -47.98
N TYR A 154 -8.13 14.38 -48.17
CA TYR A 154 -8.16 15.25 -49.35
C TYR A 154 -8.99 16.50 -49.00
N ALA A 155 -8.34 17.66 -49.03
CA ALA A 155 -9.01 18.96 -49.10
C ALA A 155 -8.94 19.46 -50.54
N LEU A 156 -10.07 19.69 -51.21
CA LEU A 156 -10.16 20.58 -52.39
C LEU A 156 -11.55 21.23 -52.51
N GLN A 157 -11.56 22.54 -52.20
CA GLN A 157 -12.30 23.71 -52.73
C GLN A 157 -13.77 23.66 -53.25
N PRO A 158 -14.54 24.75 -53.05
CA PRO A 158 -15.87 24.93 -53.65
C PRO A 158 -15.80 25.66 -55.01
N PRO A 159 -16.77 25.41 -55.90
CA PRO A 159 -17.39 26.48 -56.69
C PRO A 159 -18.93 26.40 -56.54
N GLY A 160 -19.73 27.46 -56.51
CA GLY A 160 -19.81 28.66 -57.34
C GLY A 160 -21.27 28.74 -57.81
N GLY A 161 -21.96 29.86 -57.58
CA GLY A 161 -23.41 29.98 -57.82
C GLY A 161 -23.82 30.13 -59.29
N GLY A 162 -25.13 30.04 -59.54
CA GLY A 162 -25.79 30.25 -60.83
C GLY A 162 -26.56 29.02 -61.32
#